data_AF-A0AA40DU39-F1
#
_entry.id   AF-A0AA40DU39-F1
#
_cell.length_a   1.000
_cell.length_b   1.000
_cell.length_c   1.000
_cell.angle_alpha   90.00
_cell.angle_beta   90.00
_cell.angle_gamma   90.00
#
_symmetry.space_group_name_H-M   'P 1'
#
loop_
_entity.id
_entity.type
_entity.pdbx_description
1 polymer ?
#
loop_
_entity_poly.entity_id
_entity_poly.type
_entity_poly.pdbx_seq_one_letter_code
_entity_poly.pdbx_strand_id
1 'polypeptide(L)'
;MGDPASAPKKVDDVYKRVSLPFDVSLFESTTTRTIWISDNGIISIEGASPESKYYTDNLSLKYKDARQLPFNAAADFPKPPTMIGPYFPLWADLLICKDHKHGVFYQVSGEAPARTLTVEWLVTQFGATQDYYHFSVTLYEARRGVATFKYNAVDGDAGSKCTVGAQGGDRFLQFSHNDSTPKIAPGVQVELDTARGIVTSTTFTPTARG
;
A
#
# COMPACT_ATOMS: atom_id res chain seq x y z
N MET A 1 5.33 5.48 -22.55
CA MET A 1 5.24 6.31 -21.33
C MET A 1 6.66 6.70 -20.97
N GLY A 2 6.92 7.99 -20.73
CA GLY A 2 8.25 8.45 -20.31
C GLY A 2 8.46 8.18 -18.82
N ASP A 3 9.73 8.06 -18.41
CA ASP A 3 10.10 7.90 -17.00
C ASP A 3 9.49 9.02 -16.13
N PRO A 4 9.11 8.72 -14.88
CA PRO A 4 8.63 9.74 -13.97
C PRO A 4 9.71 10.80 -13.74
N ALA A 5 9.30 12.08 -13.75
CA ALA A 5 10.16 13.18 -13.36
C ALA A 5 10.60 13.03 -11.90
N SER A 6 11.79 13.57 -11.56
CA SER A 6 12.27 13.56 -10.18
C SER A 6 11.32 14.28 -9.22
N ALA A 7 11.21 13.76 -8.00
CA ALA A 7 10.34 14.30 -6.97
C ALA A 7 10.77 15.74 -6.59
N PRO A 8 9.84 16.72 -6.61
CA PRO A 8 10.18 18.13 -6.38
C PRO A 8 10.49 18.46 -4.91
N LYS A 9 10.14 17.56 -3.99
CA LYS A 9 10.36 17.72 -2.54
C LYS A 9 10.46 16.37 -1.85
N LYS A 10 11.05 16.38 -0.65
CA LYS A 10 10.98 15.25 0.29
C LYS A 10 9.51 15.04 0.71
N VAL A 11 9.06 13.80 0.75
CA VAL A 11 7.75 13.41 1.30
C VAL A 11 7.95 12.21 2.23
N ASP A 12 7.34 12.30 3.41
CA ASP A 12 7.54 11.43 4.56
C ASP A 12 6.28 11.54 5.44
N ASP A 13 5.65 10.43 5.79
CA ASP A 13 4.47 10.34 6.66
C ASP A 13 3.23 11.13 6.16
N VAL A 14 2.87 10.96 4.88
CA VAL A 14 1.70 11.64 4.28
C VAL A 14 0.64 10.69 3.75
N TYR A 15 -0.58 11.23 3.61
CA TYR A 15 -1.68 10.54 2.94
C TYR A 15 -2.34 11.42 1.88
N LYS A 16 -2.87 10.79 0.84
CA LYS A 16 -3.65 11.44 -0.22
C LYS A 16 -4.99 10.73 -0.38
N ARG A 17 -6.08 11.51 -0.35
CA ARG A 17 -7.43 11.03 -0.66
C ARG A 17 -7.59 10.89 -2.17
N VAL A 18 -8.16 9.77 -2.62
CA VAL A 18 -8.51 9.53 -4.02
C VAL A 18 -9.97 9.11 -4.12
N SER A 19 -10.71 9.74 -5.04
CA SER A 19 -12.06 9.34 -5.41
C SER A 19 -12.01 8.46 -6.66
N LEU A 20 -12.67 7.30 -6.58
CA LEU A 20 -12.70 6.27 -7.61
C LEU A 20 -14.05 6.29 -8.35
N PRO A 21 -14.07 5.92 -9.63
CA PRO A 21 -15.30 5.87 -10.40
C PRO A 21 -16.05 4.53 -10.20
N PHE A 22 -15.48 3.61 -9.42
CA PHE A 22 -16.05 2.31 -9.04
C PHE A 22 -15.84 2.02 -7.56
N ASP A 23 -16.59 1.05 -7.08
CA ASP A 23 -16.57 0.58 -5.69
C ASP A 23 -15.43 -0.42 -5.48
N VAL A 24 -14.58 -0.17 -4.48
CA VAL A 24 -13.59 -1.14 -3.97
C VAL A 24 -14.04 -1.68 -2.64
N SER A 25 -13.65 -2.92 -2.31
CA SER A 25 -14.03 -3.56 -1.06
C SER A 25 -12.89 -4.32 -0.38
N LEU A 26 -13.07 -4.55 0.92
CA LEU A 26 -12.22 -5.39 1.76
C LEU A 26 -13.13 -6.26 2.62
N PHE A 27 -12.85 -7.57 2.64
CA PHE A 27 -13.62 -8.56 3.39
C PHE A 27 -15.14 -8.52 3.14
N GLU A 28 -15.56 -8.07 1.95
CA GLU A 28 -16.94 -7.91 1.45
C GLU A 28 -17.89 -6.99 2.25
N SER A 29 -17.62 -6.72 3.53
CA SER A 29 -18.45 -5.86 4.38
C SER A 29 -18.23 -4.37 4.15
N THR A 30 -17.03 -4.01 3.70
CA THR A 30 -16.61 -2.63 3.52
C THR A 30 -16.55 -2.33 2.03
N THR A 31 -17.29 -1.33 1.57
CA THR A 31 -17.27 -0.88 0.17
C THR A 31 -17.19 0.65 0.11
N THR A 32 -16.32 1.19 -0.73
CA THR A 32 -16.12 2.65 -0.86
C THR A 32 -15.74 3.05 -2.28
N ARG A 33 -15.95 4.31 -2.60
CA ARG A 33 -15.33 5.00 -3.74
C ARG A 33 -14.27 6.01 -3.31
N THR A 34 -13.97 6.09 -2.02
CA THR A 34 -12.98 7.02 -1.48
C THR A 34 -11.96 6.24 -0.68
N ILE A 35 -10.71 6.31 -1.12
CA ILE A 35 -9.58 5.65 -0.48
C ILE A 35 -8.54 6.67 -0.03
N TRP A 36 -7.64 6.24 0.85
CA TRP A 36 -6.48 7.01 1.29
C TRP A 36 -5.21 6.23 1.01
N ILE A 37 -4.27 6.85 0.32
CA ILE A 37 -3.00 6.25 -0.07
C ILE A 37 -1.89 6.94 0.72
N SER A 38 -1.07 6.15 1.42
CA SER A 38 0.13 6.63 2.11
C SER A 38 1.38 6.44 1.26
N ASP A 39 2.39 7.28 1.45
CA ASP A 39 3.76 7.00 0.99
C ASP A 39 4.37 5.77 1.66
N ASN A 40 3.96 5.43 2.88
CA ASN A 40 4.38 4.26 3.67
C ASN A 40 3.77 2.92 3.22
N GLY A 41 3.32 2.80 1.97
CA GLY A 41 2.84 1.54 1.40
C GLY A 41 1.54 1.01 2.04
N ILE A 42 0.60 1.91 2.33
CA ILE A 42 -0.72 1.59 2.91
C ILE A 42 -1.83 2.17 2.05
N ILE A 43 -2.92 1.41 1.85
CA ILE A 43 -4.20 1.92 1.32
C ILE A 43 -5.30 1.68 2.34
N SER A 44 -5.93 2.74 2.84
CA SER A 44 -7.18 2.64 3.62
C SER A 44 -8.40 2.66 2.70
N ILE A 45 -9.35 1.76 2.93
CA ILE A 45 -10.63 1.77 2.22
C ILE A 45 -11.83 2.10 3.12
N GLU A 46 -11.63 2.31 4.42
CA GLU A 46 -12.68 2.74 5.33
C GLU A 46 -12.23 3.96 6.14
N GLY A 47 -13.17 4.86 6.40
CA GLY A 47 -13.09 5.70 7.59
C GLY A 47 -12.46 7.08 7.48
N ALA A 48 -12.57 7.83 6.37
CA ALA A 48 -12.59 9.29 6.52
C ALA A 48 -14.01 9.79 6.68
N SER A 49 -14.36 10.08 7.94
CA SER A 49 -15.36 11.10 8.22
C SER A 49 -15.14 12.29 7.25
N PRO A 50 -16.21 12.84 6.64
CA PRO A 50 -16.12 14.04 5.81
C PRO A 50 -15.41 15.23 6.49
N GLU A 51 -15.28 15.20 7.81
CA GLU A 51 -14.66 16.24 8.64
C GLU A 51 -13.19 15.99 8.99
N SER A 52 -12.60 14.86 8.57
CA SER A 52 -11.17 14.56 8.80
C SER A 52 -10.27 15.41 7.91
N LYS A 53 -10.06 16.65 8.35
CA LYS A 53 -9.18 17.65 7.78
C LYS A 53 -7.73 17.16 7.77
N TYR A 54 -7.21 16.94 6.56
CA TYR A 54 -5.81 17.06 6.13
C TYR A 54 -4.74 16.29 6.94
N TYR A 55 -4.33 15.12 6.42
CA TYR A 55 -3.06 14.47 6.78
C TYR A 55 -1.95 15.07 5.93
N THR A 56 -1.43 16.21 6.35
CA THR A 56 -0.22 16.74 5.73
C THR A 56 0.95 16.91 6.69
N ASP A 57 0.77 16.75 8.01
CA ASP A 57 1.88 16.97 8.92
C ASP A 57 1.96 15.91 10.03
N ASN A 58 2.98 15.05 9.88
CA ASN A 58 3.71 14.42 10.97
C ASN A 58 2.91 13.41 11.80
N LEU A 59 2.78 12.18 11.27
CA LEU A 59 2.50 11.00 12.09
C LEU A 59 3.77 10.66 12.90
N SER A 60 4.00 11.46 13.94
CA SER A 60 5.10 11.32 14.89
C SER A 60 5.33 9.87 15.33
N LEU A 61 6.51 9.32 15.00
CA LEU A 61 7.28 8.22 15.64
C LEU A 61 6.60 6.87 15.94
N LYS A 62 5.28 6.79 16.17
CA LYS A 62 4.56 5.58 16.61
C LYS A 62 4.19 4.63 15.46
N TYR A 63 4.20 5.14 14.23
CA TYR A 63 3.70 4.45 13.03
C TYR A 63 4.82 4.02 12.06
N LYS A 64 6.08 4.27 12.45
CA LYS A 64 7.30 3.89 11.71
C LYS A 64 7.49 2.38 11.66
N ASP A 65 7.00 1.68 12.68
CA ASP A 65 7.22 0.26 12.85
C ASP A 65 6.02 -0.52 12.31
N ALA A 66 6.24 -1.23 11.21
CA ALA A 66 5.33 -2.24 10.71
C ALA A 66 4.89 -3.18 11.85
N ARG A 67 3.61 -3.59 11.86
CA ARG A 67 3.03 -4.44 12.91
C ARG A 67 2.56 -5.77 12.37
N GLN A 68 2.68 -6.82 13.19
CA GLN A 68 2.02 -8.09 12.92
C GLN A 68 0.50 -7.89 12.89
N LEU A 69 -0.18 -8.49 11.92
CA LEU A 69 -1.62 -8.54 11.82
C LEU A 69 -2.16 -9.74 12.65
N PRO A 70 -3.31 -9.59 13.33
CA PRO A 70 -4.04 -8.35 13.47
C PRO A 70 -3.42 -7.49 14.58
N PHE A 71 -3.48 -6.17 14.43
CA PHE A 71 -3.15 -5.21 15.48
C PHE A 71 -4.37 -4.33 15.80
N ASN A 72 -4.34 -3.57 16.88
CA ASN A 72 -5.48 -2.73 17.23
C ASN A 72 -5.44 -1.43 16.43
N ALA A 73 -6.08 -1.41 15.26
CA ALA A 73 -6.10 -0.24 14.39
C ALA A 73 -6.62 1.04 15.07
N ALA A 74 -7.54 0.95 16.04
CA ALA A 74 -7.99 2.13 16.77
C ALA A 74 -6.93 2.68 17.75
N ALA A 75 -6.08 1.82 18.32
CA ALA A 75 -5.00 2.23 19.23
C ALA A 75 -3.69 2.58 18.48
N ASP A 76 -3.49 1.95 17.33
CA ASP A 76 -2.28 2.03 16.49
C ASP A 76 -2.46 2.93 15.28
N PHE A 77 -3.68 3.41 14.97
CA PHE A 77 -4.03 4.53 14.08
C PHE A 77 -5.12 5.42 14.71
N PRO A 78 -4.90 5.99 15.92
CA PRO A 78 -5.92 6.70 16.69
C PRO A 78 -6.32 8.06 16.11
N LYS A 79 -5.57 8.62 15.15
CA LYS A 79 -5.91 9.92 14.56
C LYS A 79 -6.94 9.71 13.42
N PRO A 80 -8.01 10.52 13.31
CA PRO A 80 -9.01 10.42 12.23
C PRO A 80 -8.43 10.88 10.89
N PRO A 81 -8.54 10.16 9.75
CA PRO A 81 -9.29 8.92 9.64
C PRO A 81 -8.57 7.82 10.38
N THR A 82 -9.27 7.20 11.34
CA THR A 82 -8.81 5.94 11.90
C THR A 82 -8.71 5.01 10.71
N MET A 83 -7.52 4.46 10.48
CA MET A 83 -7.29 3.54 9.38
C MET A 83 -8.15 2.30 9.65
N ILE A 84 -9.26 2.18 8.93
CA ILE A 84 -10.12 1.01 9.00
C ILE A 84 -10.04 0.33 7.64
N GLY A 85 -9.95 -0.99 7.64
CA GLY A 85 -9.84 -1.77 6.43
C GLY A 85 -8.59 -1.48 5.56
N PRO A 86 -7.37 -1.37 6.09
CA PRO A 86 -6.20 -1.18 5.24
C PRO A 86 -5.76 -2.43 4.46
N TYR A 87 -5.33 -2.21 3.22
CA TYR A 87 -4.38 -3.05 2.50
C TYR A 87 -2.95 -2.56 2.76
N PHE A 88 -2.04 -3.49 2.99
CA PHE A 88 -0.61 -3.26 3.22
C PHE A 88 0.18 -3.98 2.11
N PRO A 89 0.36 -3.38 0.92
CA PRO A 89 1.25 -3.96 -0.09
C PRO A 89 2.70 -4.04 0.40
N LEU A 90 3.15 -3.05 1.17
CA LEU A 90 4.46 -3.03 1.82
C LEU A 90 4.45 -1.94 2.91
N TRP A 91 3.88 -2.21 4.08
CA TRP A 91 3.89 -1.22 5.15
C TRP A 91 5.24 -1.18 5.84
N ALA A 92 5.95 -0.05 5.71
CA ALA A 92 7.21 0.28 6.39
C ALA A 92 7.37 1.81 6.54
N ASP A 93 8.40 2.28 7.23
CA ASP A 93 8.83 3.70 7.26
C ASP A 93 9.51 4.03 5.92
N LEU A 94 8.74 4.45 4.92
CA LEU A 94 9.20 4.71 3.55
C LEU A 94 9.40 6.22 3.32
N LEU A 95 10.13 6.54 2.27
CA LEU A 95 10.55 7.90 1.99
C LEU A 95 10.59 8.19 0.48
N ILE A 96 10.02 9.34 0.10
CA ILE A 96 10.24 9.95 -1.20
C ILE A 96 11.35 10.99 -1.03
N CYS A 97 12.48 10.74 -1.68
CA CYS A 97 13.63 11.64 -1.66
C CYS A 97 13.45 12.72 -2.72
N LYS A 98 13.71 13.98 -2.33
CA LYS A 98 13.81 15.08 -3.30
C LYS A 98 14.86 14.74 -4.36
N ASP A 99 14.61 15.15 -5.60
CA ASP A 99 15.51 15.04 -6.75
C ASP A 99 15.75 13.59 -7.25
N HIS A 100 15.13 12.59 -6.63
CA HIS A 100 15.13 11.19 -7.07
C HIS A 100 13.87 10.87 -7.91
N LYS A 101 13.90 9.84 -8.77
CA LYS A 101 12.71 9.31 -9.48
C LYS A 101 11.77 8.56 -8.54
N HIS A 102 11.34 9.21 -7.46
CA HIS A 102 10.45 8.67 -6.45
C HIS A 102 9.05 9.26 -6.60
N GLY A 103 8.05 8.54 -6.10
CA GLY A 103 6.67 9.00 -6.06
C GLY A 103 5.69 7.90 -5.70
N VAL A 104 4.45 8.32 -5.44
CA VAL A 104 3.29 7.43 -5.42
C VAL A 104 2.37 7.84 -6.55
N PHE A 105 2.13 6.93 -7.48
CA PHE A 105 1.31 7.14 -8.66
C PHE A 105 0.07 6.27 -8.58
N TYR A 106 -1.03 6.71 -9.19
CA TYR A 106 -2.19 5.87 -9.36
C TYR A 106 -2.80 6.05 -10.74
N GLN A 107 -3.40 4.98 -11.25
CA GLN A 107 -4.10 4.98 -12.52
C GLN A 107 -5.36 4.13 -12.41
N VAL A 108 -6.49 4.69 -12.84
CA VAL A 108 -7.70 3.91 -13.13
C VAL A 108 -7.65 3.50 -14.60
N SER A 109 -7.88 2.22 -14.87
CA SER A 109 -7.84 1.66 -16.22
C SER A 109 -9.07 0.81 -16.51
N GLY A 110 -9.33 0.58 -17.80
CA GLY A 110 -10.47 -0.21 -18.26
C GLY A 110 -11.79 0.57 -18.28
N GLU A 111 -12.87 -0.13 -18.59
CA GLU A 111 -14.23 0.42 -18.66
C GLU A 111 -15.15 -0.35 -17.73
N ALA A 112 -16.23 0.30 -17.27
CA ALA A 112 -17.22 -0.38 -16.43
C ALA A 112 -17.81 -1.60 -17.17
N PRO A 113 -18.07 -2.73 -16.50
CA PRO A 113 -17.93 -2.99 -15.06
C PRO A 113 -16.59 -3.66 -14.67
N ALA A 114 -15.53 -3.53 -15.47
CA ALA A 114 -14.25 -4.23 -15.31
C ALA A 114 -13.07 -3.25 -15.15
N ARG A 115 -13.26 -2.15 -14.42
CA ARG A 115 -12.19 -1.20 -14.12
C ARG A 115 -11.21 -1.75 -13.09
N THR A 116 -10.01 -1.24 -13.12
CA THR A 116 -8.98 -1.47 -12.10
C THR A 116 -8.42 -0.16 -11.60
N LEU A 117 -7.95 -0.15 -10.36
CA LEU A 117 -7.08 0.88 -9.81
C LEU A 117 -5.73 0.23 -9.57
N THR A 118 -4.68 0.75 -10.18
CA THR A 118 -3.31 0.42 -9.81
C THR A 118 -2.69 1.60 -9.08
N VAL A 119 -2.11 1.35 -7.91
CA VAL A 119 -1.30 2.31 -7.16
C VAL A 119 0.13 1.77 -7.12
N GLU A 120 1.09 2.62 -7.40
CA GLU A 120 2.50 2.28 -7.56
C GLU A 120 3.36 3.19 -6.70
N TRP A 121 4.34 2.59 -6.00
CA TRP A 121 5.32 3.29 -5.18
C TRP A 121 6.71 3.10 -5.78
N LEU A 122 7.42 4.22 -5.93
CA LEU A 122 8.85 4.30 -6.19
C LEU A 122 9.45 5.06 -5.01
N VAL A 123 10.06 4.36 -4.07
CA VAL A 123 10.43 4.93 -2.76
C VAL A 123 11.72 4.30 -2.24
N THR A 124 12.25 4.87 -1.17
CA THR A 124 13.31 4.26 -0.35
C THR A 124 12.79 4.04 1.07
N GLN A 125 13.59 3.45 1.94
CA GLN A 125 13.29 3.35 3.38
C GLN A 125 13.88 4.56 4.12
N PHE A 126 13.16 5.06 5.12
CA PHE A 126 13.64 6.17 5.93
C PHE A 126 14.97 5.80 6.60
N GLY A 127 15.99 6.64 6.44
CA GLY A 127 17.34 6.39 6.95
C GLY A 127 18.22 5.47 6.09
N ALA A 128 17.70 4.90 5.00
CA ALA A 128 18.44 4.04 4.07
C ALA A 128 18.27 4.51 2.61
N THR A 129 18.58 5.78 2.34
CA THR A 129 18.24 6.44 1.06
C THR A 129 18.91 5.89 -0.20
N GLN A 130 19.80 4.90 -0.07
CA GLN A 130 20.40 4.19 -1.19
C GLN A 130 19.55 2.99 -1.64
N ASP A 131 18.63 2.52 -0.80
CA ASP A 131 17.72 1.45 -1.14
C ASP A 131 16.63 1.95 -2.10
N TYR A 132 16.16 1.07 -2.96
CA TYR A 132 15.07 1.35 -3.88
C TYR A 132 14.00 0.26 -3.82
N TYR A 133 12.76 0.70 -3.65
CA TYR A 133 11.57 -0.13 -3.64
C TYR A 133 10.64 0.34 -4.75
N HIS A 134 10.28 -0.59 -5.63
CA HIS A 134 9.29 -0.40 -6.67
C HIS A 134 8.25 -1.50 -6.57
N PHE A 135 7.07 -1.14 -6.09
CA PHE A 135 5.97 -2.08 -5.90
C PHE A 135 4.64 -1.44 -6.23
N SER A 136 3.62 -2.27 -6.45
CA SER A 136 2.27 -1.80 -6.75
C SER A 136 1.21 -2.68 -6.12
N VAL A 137 0.01 -2.12 -5.96
CA VAL A 137 -1.23 -2.84 -5.69
C VAL A 137 -2.23 -2.56 -6.79
N THR A 138 -2.95 -3.59 -7.22
CA THR A 138 -4.13 -3.45 -8.08
C THR A 138 -5.38 -3.89 -7.35
N LEU A 139 -6.40 -3.04 -7.36
CA LEU A 139 -7.76 -3.33 -6.90
C LEU A 139 -8.70 -3.43 -8.10
N TYR A 140 -9.73 -4.27 -8.00
CA TYR A 140 -10.55 -4.67 -9.14
C TYR A 140 -12.04 -4.39 -8.91
N GLU A 141 -12.71 -3.80 -9.90
CA GLU A 141 -14.17 -3.59 -9.88
C GLU A 141 -14.93 -4.92 -9.97
N ALA A 142 -14.52 -5.78 -10.91
CA ALA A 142 -15.18 -7.06 -11.19
C ALA A 142 -14.81 -8.17 -10.19
N ARG A 143 -13.75 -7.99 -9.41
CA ARG A 143 -13.25 -8.96 -8.41
C ARG A 143 -13.18 -8.30 -7.04
N ARG A 144 -14.35 -8.00 -6.49
CA ARG A 144 -14.50 -7.37 -5.16
C ARG A 144 -13.76 -8.19 -4.10
N GLY A 145 -13.06 -7.51 -3.19
CA GLY A 145 -12.26 -8.13 -2.14
C GLY A 145 -10.92 -8.72 -2.61
N VAL A 146 -10.61 -8.67 -3.91
CA VAL A 146 -9.32 -9.11 -4.42
C VAL A 146 -8.37 -7.94 -4.59
N ALA A 147 -7.13 -8.11 -4.11
CA ALA A 147 -6.01 -7.21 -4.36
C ALA A 147 -4.79 -8.00 -4.85
N THR A 148 -4.07 -7.44 -5.83
CA THR A 148 -2.83 -8.03 -6.33
C THR A 148 -1.67 -7.09 -6.06
N PHE A 149 -0.67 -7.55 -5.30
CA PHE A 149 0.57 -6.84 -5.02
C PHE A 149 1.66 -7.36 -5.96
N LYS A 150 2.46 -6.47 -6.53
CA LYS A 150 3.61 -6.81 -7.37
C LYS A 150 4.85 -6.09 -6.88
N TYR A 151 5.95 -6.82 -6.78
CA TYR A 151 7.25 -6.29 -6.39
C TYR A 151 8.20 -6.31 -7.59
N ASN A 152 8.44 -5.15 -8.19
CA ASN A 152 9.29 -5.00 -9.38
C ASN A 152 10.76 -4.84 -8.98
N ALA A 153 11.04 -4.04 -7.94
CA ALA A 153 12.37 -3.91 -7.33
C ALA A 153 12.22 -3.84 -5.81
N VAL A 154 13.07 -4.56 -5.10
CA VAL A 154 13.12 -4.61 -3.65
C VAL A 154 14.59 -4.74 -3.27
N ASP A 155 15.17 -3.67 -2.75
CA ASP A 155 16.55 -3.62 -2.26
C ASP A 155 16.60 -3.72 -0.74
N GLY A 156 17.75 -3.34 -0.17
CA GLY A 156 17.89 -3.06 1.26
C GLY A 156 17.59 -4.28 2.11
N ASP A 157 16.63 -4.12 3.01
CA ASP A 157 16.21 -5.15 3.94
C ASP A 157 15.30 -6.22 3.29
N ALA A 158 15.05 -6.14 1.98
CA ALA A 158 14.18 -7.04 1.23
C ALA A 158 12.76 -7.16 1.82
N GLY A 159 12.25 -6.09 2.44
CA GLY A 159 10.96 -6.11 3.13
C GLY A 159 11.01 -6.89 4.45
N SER A 160 12.18 -7.18 5.02
CA SER A 160 12.30 -7.85 6.33
C SER A 160 11.92 -6.96 7.52
N LYS A 161 11.59 -5.69 7.29
CA LYS A 161 10.97 -4.80 8.29
C LYS A 161 9.65 -4.22 7.82
N CYS A 162 8.85 -5.03 7.14
CA CYS A 162 7.55 -4.61 6.64
C CYS A 162 6.43 -5.55 7.06
N THR A 163 5.20 -5.06 6.88
CA THR A 163 3.98 -5.88 6.95
C THR A 163 3.35 -5.93 5.57
N VAL A 164 3.04 -7.14 5.12
CA VAL A 164 2.31 -7.39 3.88
C VAL A 164 1.05 -8.17 4.18
N GLY A 165 -0.10 -7.61 3.80
CA GLY A 165 -1.40 -8.20 4.09
C GLY A 165 -2.57 -7.24 3.99
N ALA A 166 -3.64 -7.55 4.69
CA ALA A 166 -4.79 -6.69 4.86
C ALA A 166 -5.49 -7.00 6.19
N GLN A 167 -6.14 -6.00 6.79
CA GLN A 167 -6.93 -6.17 8.02
C GLN A 167 -8.17 -5.28 7.98
N GLY A 168 -9.31 -5.76 8.46
CA GLY A 168 -10.53 -4.96 8.60
C GLY A 168 -11.52 -5.65 9.56
N GLY A 169 -12.09 -4.89 10.50
CA GLY A 169 -12.91 -5.46 11.56
C GLY A 169 -12.14 -6.50 12.37
N ASP A 170 -12.69 -7.71 12.47
CA ASP A 170 -12.13 -8.88 13.13
C ASP A 170 -11.35 -9.82 12.19
N ARG A 171 -11.21 -9.45 10.90
CA ARG A 171 -10.58 -10.28 9.86
C ARG A 171 -9.25 -9.71 9.41
N PHE A 172 -8.33 -10.60 9.07
CA PHE A 172 -7.03 -10.24 8.51
C PHE A 172 -6.49 -11.35 7.61
N LEU A 173 -5.59 -10.96 6.70
CA LEU A 173 -4.76 -11.85 5.90
C LEU A 173 -3.33 -11.32 5.98
N GLN A 174 -2.39 -12.14 6.43
CA GLN A 174 -0.97 -11.78 6.50
C GLN A 174 -0.14 -12.69 5.60
N PHE A 175 0.63 -12.08 4.71
CA PHE A 175 1.60 -12.78 3.87
C PHE A 175 2.99 -12.79 4.53
N SER A 176 3.43 -11.63 5.02
CA SER A 176 4.73 -11.45 5.64
C SER A 176 4.67 -10.39 6.74
N HIS A 177 5.44 -10.62 7.81
CA HIS A 177 5.74 -9.61 8.82
C HIS A 177 7.10 -9.93 9.44
N ASN A 178 8.06 -9.02 9.29
CA ASN A 178 9.40 -9.13 9.88
C ASN A 178 10.05 -10.51 9.73
N ASP A 179 9.85 -11.16 8.58
CA ASP A 179 10.35 -12.51 8.33
C ASP A 179 11.88 -12.49 8.17
N SER A 180 12.60 -13.34 8.91
CA SER A 180 14.06 -13.47 8.81
C SER A 180 14.54 -14.03 7.46
N THR A 181 13.63 -14.68 6.73
CA THR A 181 13.82 -15.07 5.32
C THR A 181 12.87 -14.22 4.47
N PRO A 182 13.39 -13.25 3.70
CA PRO A 182 12.56 -12.35 2.91
C PRO A 182 11.66 -13.10 1.93
N LYS A 183 10.33 -12.98 2.09
CA LYS A 183 9.34 -13.45 1.11
C LYS A 183 9.08 -12.42 0.00
N ILE A 184 9.54 -11.19 0.22
CA ILE A 184 9.37 -10.06 -0.68
C ILE A 184 10.65 -9.91 -1.47
N ALA A 185 10.57 -10.15 -2.77
CA ALA A 185 11.71 -10.09 -3.68
C ALA A 185 11.26 -9.61 -5.06
N PRO A 186 12.18 -9.07 -5.89
CA PRO A 186 11.86 -8.74 -7.28
C PRO A 186 11.23 -9.92 -8.01
N GLY A 187 10.12 -9.68 -8.69
CA GLY A 187 9.36 -10.70 -9.41
C GLY A 187 8.37 -11.48 -8.56
N VAL A 188 8.18 -11.15 -7.28
CA VAL A 188 7.10 -11.76 -6.47
C VAL A 188 5.77 -11.04 -6.70
N GLN A 189 4.72 -11.80 -6.93
CA GLN A 189 3.33 -11.32 -6.94
C GLN A 189 2.56 -12.00 -5.80
N VAL A 190 1.80 -11.22 -5.03
CA VAL A 190 0.90 -11.72 -3.99
C VAL A 190 -0.54 -11.37 -4.38
N GLU A 191 -1.44 -12.34 -4.33
CA GLU A 191 -2.88 -12.08 -4.45
C GLU A 191 -3.55 -12.34 -3.10
N LEU A 192 -4.23 -11.32 -2.60
CA LEU A 192 -5.12 -11.41 -1.44
C LEU A 192 -6.55 -11.51 -1.97
N ASP A 193 -7.25 -12.59 -1.67
CA ASP A 193 -8.69 -12.71 -1.84
C ASP A 193 -9.34 -12.64 -0.45
N THR A 194 -9.70 -11.42 -0.05
CA THR A 194 -10.28 -11.14 1.28
C THR A 194 -11.72 -11.60 1.39
N ALA A 195 -12.40 -11.83 0.27
CA ALA A 195 -13.72 -12.46 0.25
C ALA A 195 -13.62 -13.94 0.67
N ARG A 196 -12.59 -14.64 0.19
CA ARG A 196 -12.39 -16.07 0.48
C ARG A 196 -11.43 -16.35 1.63
N GLY A 197 -10.75 -15.33 2.14
CA GLY A 197 -9.72 -15.49 3.17
C GLY A 197 -8.45 -16.18 2.65
N ILE A 198 -8.10 -15.98 1.38
CA ILE A 198 -7.00 -16.69 0.71
C ILE A 198 -5.85 -15.72 0.43
N VAL A 199 -4.62 -16.18 0.67
CA VAL A 199 -3.39 -15.53 0.23
C VAL A 199 -2.65 -16.50 -0.68
N THR A 200 -2.27 -16.05 -1.87
CA THR A 200 -1.41 -16.82 -2.78
C THR A 200 -0.22 -15.98 -3.22
N SER A 201 0.89 -16.63 -3.54
CA SER A 201 2.03 -15.99 -4.18
C SER A 201 2.45 -16.74 -5.43
N THR A 202 2.91 -15.98 -6.42
CA THR A 202 3.45 -16.46 -7.69
C THR A 202 4.66 -15.63 -8.06
N THR A 203 5.37 -16.03 -9.10
CA THR A 203 6.50 -15.26 -9.64
C THR A 203 6.20 -14.73 -11.04
N PHE A 204 6.80 -13.60 -11.38
CA PHE A 204 6.80 -12.98 -12.69
C PHE A 204 8.20 -12.42 -13.01
N THR A 205 8.47 -12.15 -14.28
CA THR A 205 9.71 -11.45 -14.67
C THR A 205 9.50 -9.94 -14.44
N PRO A 206 10.21 -9.31 -13.48
CA PRO A 206 10.09 -7.88 -13.25
C PRO A 206 10.63 -7.10 -14.44
N THR A 207 10.02 -5.94 -14.70
CA THR A 207 10.54 -4.97 -15.66
C THR A 207 11.85 -4.40 -15.13
N ALA A 208 12.83 -4.14 -16.00
CA ALA A 208 14.11 -3.53 -15.60
C ALA A 208 13.88 -2.18 -14.88
N ARG A 209 14.76 -1.82 -13.94
CA ARG A 209 14.70 -0.52 -13.24
C ARG A 209 14.72 0.62 -14.26
N GLY A 210 13.73 1.51 -14.17
CA GLY A 210 13.73 2.81 -14.85
C GLY A 210 14.49 3.88 -14.07
#